data_AF-A0A519X1I1-F1
#
_entry.id   AF-A0A519X1I1-F1
#
_cell.length_a   1.000
_cell.length_b   1.000
_cell.length_c   1.000
_cell.angle_alpha   90.00
_cell.angle_beta   90.00
_cell.angle_gamma   90.00
#
_symmetry.space_group_name_H-M   'P 1'
#
loop_
_entity.id
_entity.type
_entity.pdbx_description
1 polymer ?
#
loop_
_entity_poly.entity_id
_entity_poly.type
_entity_poly.pdbx_seq_one_letter_code
_entity_poly.pdbx_strand_id
1 'polypeptide(L)'
;MAQNKPFWNEIQQFKKLDSVSMPAKNGIVFVGSSSLRMWKDLESIYKKYNAINRGFGGSDLASANLYVNELVIVHKPRQVIIYSGENDIANGVTADKTFERFIA
;
A
#
# COMPACT_ATOMS: atom_id res chain seq x y z
N MET A 1 -20.16 5.81 19.26
CA MET A 1 -19.14 6.45 18.41
C MET A 1 -18.67 5.40 17.41
N ALA A 2 -18.74 5.66 16.11
CA ALA A 2 -18.29 4.67 15.11
C ALA A 2 -16.77 4.53 15.20
N GLN A 3 -16.28 3.29 15.31
CA GLN A 3 -14.84 3.02 15.29
C GLN A 3 -14.33 3.09 13.85
N ASN A 4 -13.25 3.82 13.62
CA ASN A 4 -12.63 3.90 12.30
C ASN A 4 -12.06 2.53 11.90
N LYS A 5 -12.02 2.26 10.59
CA LYS A 5 -11.35 1.08 10.04
C LYS A 5 -9.86 1.06 10.45
N PRO A 6 -9.21 -0.11 10.53
CA PRO A 6 -7.76 -0.20 10.76
C PRO A 6 -6.97 0.69 9.81
N PHE A 7 -5.87 1.29 10.27
CA PHE A 7 -4.98 2.15 9.46
C PHE A 7 -5.62 3.42 8.83
N TRP A 8 -6.83 3.78 9.24
CA TRP A 8 -7.60 4.89 8.67
C TRP A 8 -6.81 6.19 8.48
N ASN A 9 -6.02 6.58 9.48
CA ASN A 9 -5.29 7.84 9.47
C ASN A 9 -4.20 7.90 8.38
N GLU A 10 -3.47 6.80 8.14
CA GLU A 10 -2.47 6.74 7.07
C GLU A 10 -3.14 6.82 5.69
N ILE A 11 -4.29 6.15 5.53
CA ILE A 11 -5.07 6.22 4.28
C ILE A 11 -5.61 7.63 4.05
N GLN A 12 -6.12 8.31 5.09
CA GLN A 12 -6.55 9.70 4.94
C GLN A 12 -5.38 10.64 4.60
N GLN A 13 -4.18 10.35 5.09
CA GLN A 13 -2.98 11.11 4.71
C GLN A 13 -2.69 10.97 3.22
N PHE A 14 -2.75 9.76 2.65
CA PHE A 14 -2.60 9.58 1.19
C PHE A 14 -3.68 10.34 0.42
N LYS A 15 -4.96 10.20 0.79
CA LYS A 15 -6.06 10.93 0.13
C LYS A 15 -5.86 12.44 0.17
N LYS A 16 -5.37 12.98 1.29
CA LYS A 16 -5.05 14.40 1.42
C LYS A 16 -3.91 14.79 0.47
N LEU A 17 -2.82 14.03 0.44
CA LEU A 17 -1.70 14.29 -0.49
C LEU A 17 -2.17 14.27 -1.95
N ASP A 18 -2.99 13.29 -2.31
CA ASP A 18 -3.53 13.14 -3.67
C ASP A 18 -4.49 14.26 -4.06
N SER A 19 -5.26 14.80 -3.10
CA SER A 19 -6.11 15.98 -3.33
C SER A 19 -5.31 17.26 -3.58
N VAL A 20 -4.09 17.35 -3.05
CA VAL A 20 -3.19 18.50 -3.25
C VAL A 20 -2.42 18.36 -4.56
N SER A 21 -1.91 17.15 -4.84
CA SER A 21 -1.14 16.84 -6.04
C SER A 21 -1.31 15.37 -6.38
N MET A 22 -2.21 15.09 -7.32
CA MET A 22 -2.47 13.72 -7.76
C MET A 22 -1.24 13.17 -8.49
N PRO A 23 -0.72 11.98 -8.12
CA PRO A 23 0.38 11.37 -8.85
C PRO A 23 0.07 11.15 -10.33
N ALA A 24 1.13 11.19 -11.16
CA ALA A 24 1.00 10.94 -12.59
C ALA A 24 0.40 9.55 -12.86
N LYS A 25 -0.55 9.49 -13.81
CA LYS A 25 -1.12 8.22 -14.27
C LYS A 25 -0.04 7.36 -14.95
N ASN A 26 -0.33 6.07 -15.12
CA ASN A 26 0.55 5.13 -15.83
C ASN A 26 1.93 4.93 -15.14
N GLY A 27 2.01 5.25 -13.85
CA GLY A 27 3.18 5.00 -13.00
C GLY A 27 3.24 3.59 -12.43
N ILE A 28 4.19 3.36 -11.52
CA ILE A 28 4.33 2.12 -10.75
C ILE A 28 3.92 2.39 -9.30
N VAL A 29 2.93 1.65 -8.79
CA VAL A 29 2.54 1.75 -7.38
C VAL A 29 3.27 0.66 -6.59
N PHE A 30 3.95 1.06 -5.52
CA PHE A 30 4.58 0.17 -4.56
C PHE A 30 3.70 0.04 -3.32
N VAL A 31 3.19 -1.15 -3.05
CA VAL A 31 2.32 -1.46 -1.92
C VAL A 31 3.06 -2.36 -0.94
N GLY A 32 2.95 -2.04 0.35
CA GLY A 32 3.54 -2.86 1.40
C GLY A 32 3.35 -2.25 2.78
N SER A 33 4.08 -2.79 3.74
CA SER A 33 3.99 -2.35 5.14
C SER A 33 5.10 -1.37 5.53
N SER A 34 5.69 -1.55 6.72
CA SER A 34 6.78 -0.74 7.26
C SER A 34 8.00 -0.68 6.34
N SER A 35 8.38 -1.77 5.67
CA SER A 35 9.52 -1.80 4.74
C SER A 35 9.36 -0.76 3.62
N LEU A 36 8.16 -0.66 3.04
CA LEU A 36 7.87 0.34 2.00
C LEU A 36 7.67 1.73 2.60
N ARG A 37 6.94 1.84 3.72
CA ARG A 37 6.71 3.12 4.41
C ARG A 37 8.02 3.82 4.80
N MET A 38 9.04 3.05 5.15
CA MET A 38 10.35 3.55 5.60
C MET A 38 11.33 3.80 4.45
N TRP A 39 11.03 3.35 3.23
CA TRP A 39 11.86 3.63 2.05
C TRP A 39 11.60 5.07 1.54
N LYS A 40 12.19 6.04 2.24
CA LYS A 40 11.88 7.48 2.07
C LYS A 40 12.30 8.08 0.74
N ASP A 41 13.29 7.51 0.07
CA ASP A 41 13.82 7.98 -1.21
C ASP A 41 13.36 7.14 -2.41
N LEU A 42 12.45 6.18 -2.22
CA LEU A 42 11.92 5.31 -3.27
C LEU A 42 11.45 6.09 -4.51
N GLU A 43 10.61 7.11 -4.32
CA GLU A 43 10.05 7.90 -5.43
C GLU A 43 11.12 8.72 -6.16
N SER A 44 12.20 9.11 -5.45
CA SER A 44 13.35 9.79 -6.04
C SER A 44 14.19 8.81 -6.88
N ILE A 45 14.53 7.65 -6.32
CA ILE A 45 15.30 6.59 -6.98
C ILE A 45 14.60 6.13 -8.26
N TYR A 46 13.28 5.92 -8.19
CA TYR A 46 12.48 5.43 -9.31
C TYR A 46 11.68 6.55 -10.02
N LYS A 47 12.15 7.80 -9.94
CA LYS A 47 11.48 8.96 -10.54
C LYS A 47 11.17 8.78 -12.03
N LYS A 48 12.11 8.16 -12.79
CA LYS A 48 11.94 7.85 -14.22
C LYS A 48 10.68 7.00 -14.51
N TYR A 49 10.21 6.24 -13.53
CA TYR A 49 9.08 5.33 -13.67
C TYR A 49 7.78 5.88 -13.08
N ASN A 50 7.75 7.14 -12.61
CA ASN A 50 6.64 7.71 -11.87
C ASN A 50 6.23 6.78 -10.71
N ALA A 51 7.21 6.38 -9.90
CA ALA A 51 6.96 5.53 -8.75
C ALA A 51 6.13 6.27 -7.71
N ILE A 52 5.21 5.52 -7.08
CA ILE A 52 4.31 6.01 -6.04
C ILE A 52 4.47 5.07 -4.85
N ASN A 53 4.90 5.59 -3.69
CA ASN A 53 5.00 4.82 -2.47
C ASN A 53 3.66 4.82 -1.72
N ARG A 54 3.10 3.64 -1.54
CA ARG A 54 1.85 3.39 -0.81
C ARG A 54 2.05 2.41 0.33
N GLY A 55 3.25 2.44 0.94
CA GLY A 55 3.56 1.72 2.16
C GLY A 55 2.98 2.39 3.41
N PHE A 56 2.28 1.64 4.24
CA PHE A 56 1.67 2.11 5.49
C PHE A 56 1.90 1.09 6.62
N GLY A 57 2.16 1.56 7.83
CA GLY A 57 2.93 0.82 8.84
C GLY A 57 2.12 -0.25 9.56
N GLY A 58 2.64 -1.48 9.61
CA GLY A 58 2.02 -2.59 10.33
C GLY A 58 0.87 -3.28 9.57
N SER A 59 0.64 -2.89 8.32
CA SER A 59 -0.35 -3.52 7.45
C SER A 59 -0.01 -4.98 7.11
N ASP A 60 -1.04 -5.81 7.05
CA ASP A 60 -1.06 -7.17 6.53
C ASP A 60 -1.73 -7.19 5.14
N LEU A 61 -1.77 -8.35 4.47
CA LEU A 61 -2.40 -8.46 3.15
C LEU A 61 -3.90 -8.10 3.17
N ALA A 62 -4.61 -8.45 4.24
CA ALA A 62 -6.04 -8.17 4.37
C ALA A 62 -6.34 -6.66 4.46
N SER A 63 -5.55 -5.92 5.26
CA SER A 63 -5.68 -4.47 5.37
C SER A 63 -5.20 -3.73 4.12
N ALA A 64 -4.17 -4.22 3.42
CA ALA A 64 -3.81 -3.69 2.11
C ALA A 64 -4.94 -3.85 1.09
N ASN A 65 -5.57 -5.03 1.03
CA ASN A 65 -6.69 -5.29 0.12
C ASN A 65 -7.94 -4.44 0.48
N LEU A 66 -8.21 -4.24 1.77
CA LEU A 66 -9.31 -3.39 2.24
C LEU A 66 -9.27 -1.96 1.66
N TYR A 67 -8.07 -1.44 1.38
CA TYR A 67 -7.84 -0.10 0.83
C TYR A 67 -7.28 -0.12 -0.59
N VAL A 68 -7.45 -1.22 -1.35
CA VAL A 68 -6.89 -1.35 -2.70
C VAL A 68 -7.34 -0.20 -3.63
N ASN A 69 -8.56 0.31 -3.44
CA ASN A 69 -9.06 1.44 -4.23
C ASN A 69 -8.24 2.70 -3.98
N GLU A 70 -8.05 3.07 -2.72
CA GLU A 70 -7.31 4.25 -2.29
C GLU A 70 -5.80 4.13 -2.52
N LEU A 71 -5.25 2.91 -2.41
CA LEU A 71 -3.82 2.66 -2.56
C LEU A 71 -3.40 2.48 -4.02
N VAL A 72 -4.25 1.90 -4.87
CA VAL A 72 -3.85 1.43 -6.20
C VAL A 72 -4.78 1.95 -7.30
N ILE A 73 -6.08 1.64 -7.23
CA ILE A 73 -6.99 1.78 -8.38
C ILE A 73 -7.14 3.24 -8.82
N VAL A 74 -7.21 4.18 -7.87
CA VAL A 74 -7.33 5.62 -8.17
C VAL A 74 -6.15 6.16 -9.00
N HIS A 75 -4.97 5.54 -8.92
CA HIS A 75 -3.76 5.98 -9.61
C HIS A 75 -3.66 5.48 -11.06
N LYS A 76 -4.50 4.52 -11.47
CA LYS A 76 -4.46 3.89 -12.80
C LYS A 76 -3.01 3.50 -13.20
N PRO A 77 -2.32 2.68 -12.39
CA PRO A 77 -0.94 2.32 -12.66
C PRO A 77 -0.83 1.37 -13.85
N ARG A 78 0.35 1.33 -14.46
CA ARG A 78 0.68 0.27 -15.43
C ARG A 78 1.24 -0.99 -14.77
N GLN A 79 1.69 -0.87 -13.52
CA GLN A 79 2.31 -1.93 -12.76
C GLN A 79 2.13 -1.68 -11.26
N VAL A 80 1.95 -2.77 -10.51
CA VAL A 80 1.92 -2.76 -9.05
C VAL A 80 3.04 -3.68 -8.57
N ILE A 81 3.82 -3.20 -7.61
CA ILE A 81 4.83 -3.98 -6.90
C ILE A 81 4.30 -4.20 -5.48
N ILE A 82 4.14 -5.46 -5.10
CA ILE A 82 3.63 -5.85 -3.79
C ILE A 82 4.76 -6.50 -3.01
N TYR A 83 5.01 -5.97 -1.81
CA TYR A 83 5.90 -6.57 -0.81
C TYR A 83 5.16 -6.58 0.53
N SER A 84 4.54 -7.71 0.85
CA SER A 84 3.71 -7.89 2.04
C SER A 84 3.49 -9.38 2.33
N GLY A 85 3.11 -9.71 3.57
CA GLY A 85 2.83 -11.06 4.04
C GLY A 85 3.55 -11.40 5.35
N GLU A 86 4.63 -10.71 5.69
CA GLU A 86 5.39 -10.97 6.92
C GLU A 86 4.60 -10.61 8.17
N ASN A 87 3.77 -9.57 8.12
CA ASN A 87 2.88 -9.22 9.23
C ASN A 87 1.72 -10.21 9.39
N ASP A 88 1.21 -10.81 8.32
CA ASP A 88 0.25 -11.92 8.42
C ASP A 88 0.87 -13.06 9.25
N ILE A 89 2.08 -13.48 8.88
CA ILE A 89 2.80 -14.56 9.57
C ILE A 89 3.13 -14.18 11.01
N ALA A 90 3.63 -12.96 11.25
CA ALA A 90 3.94 -12.47 12.60
C ALA A 90 2.70 -12.42 13.51
N ASN A 91 1.52 -12.20 12.93
CA ASN A 91 0.23 -12.21 13.64
C ASN A 91 -0.39 -13.62 13.73
N GLY A 92 0.35 -14.68 13.38
CA GLY A 92 -0.07 -16.07 13.54
C GLY A 92 -0.88 -16.65 12.38
N VAL A 93 -0.93 -15.97 11.23
CA VAL A 93 -1.55 -16.52 10.01
C VAL A 93 -0.61 -17.58 9.42
N THR A 94 -1.17 -18.73 9.02
CA THR A 94 -0.40 -19.82 8.40
C THR A 94 0.14 -19.40 7.03
N ALA A 95 1.24 -20.01 6.59
CA ALA A 95 1.82 -19.74 5.27
C ALA A 95 0.79 -19.92 4.14
N ASP A 96 0.01 -21.00 4.19
CA ASP A 96 -1.05 -21.26 3.20
C ASP A 96 -2.09 -20.14 3.18
N LYS A 97 -2.55 -19.68 4.36
CA LYS A 97 -3.53 -18.61 4.45
C LYS A 97 -2.97 -17.26 4.01
N THR A 98 -1.70 -16.99 4.29
CA THR A 98 -1.00 -15.81 3.78
C THR A 98 -0.89 -15.85 2.26
N PHE A 99 -0.57 -17.01 1.68
CA PHE A 99 -0.54 -17.19 0.22
C PHE A 99 -1.92 -16.99 -0.41
N GLU A 100 -2.99 -17.56 0.18
CA GLU A 100 -4.37 -17.32 -0.25
C GLU A 100 -4.71 -15.83 -0.26
N ARG A 101 -4.32 -15.08 0.78
CA ARG A 101 -4.54 -13.62 0.85
C ARG A 101 -3.75 -12.85 -0.19
N PHE A 102 -2.61 -13.36 -0.65
CA PHE A 102 -1.76 -12.71 -1.64
C PHE A 102 -2.33 -12.81 -3.07
N ILE A 103 -2.99 -13.93 -3.38
CA ILE A 103 -3.51 -14.19 -4.73
C ILE A 103 -4.99 -13.78 -4.92
N ALA A 104 -5.68 -13.39 -3.84
CA ALA A 104 -7.09 -13.00 -3.82
C ALA A 104 -7.29 -11.52 -4.19
#